data_AF-A0A131YDR5-F1
#
_entry.id   AF-A0A131YDR5-F1
#
_cell.length_a   1.000
_cell.length_b   1.000
_cell.length_c   1.000
_cell.angle_alpha   90.00
_cell.angle_beta   90.00
_cell.angle_gamma   90.00
#
_symmetry.space_group_name_H-M   'P 1'
#
loop_
_entity.id
_entity.type
_entity.pdbx_description
1 polymer ?
#
loop_
_entity_poly.entity_id
_entity_poly.type
_entity_poly.pdbx_seq_one_letter_code
_entity_poly.pdbx_strand_id
1 'polypeptide(L)' 'MHMCRIPTNLCNVCRIEVATLTHMLWDCTKNPQGANSGTLPPRWAAALRSPSLGDQLWAVQQAREAAVRQGLDVPTWET' A
#
# COMPACT_ATOMS: atom_id res chain seq x y z
N MET A 1 -7.19 -22.70 -22.93
CA MET A 1 -5.87 -22.81 -22.27
C MET A 1 -5.90 -21.90 -21.05
N HIS A 2 -6.21 -22.44 -19.87
CA HIS A 2 -6.30 -21.63 -18.64
C HIS A 2 -4.87 -21.38 -18.13
N MET A 3 -4.43 -20.11 -18.17
CA MET A 3 -3.18 -19.73 -17.54
C MET A 3 -3.33 -19.85 -16.02
N CYS A 4 -2.63 -20.82 -15.43
CA CYS A 4 -2.37 -20.84 -13.99
C CYS A 4 -1.49 -19.63 -13.68
N ARG A 5 -2.12 -18.54 -13.24
CA ARG A 5 -1.41 -17.33 -12.80
C ARG A 5 -0.83 -17.63 -11.43
N ILE A 6 0.42 -18.12 -11.37
CA ILE A 6 1.14 -18.22 -10.09
C ILE A 6 1.14 -16.80 -9.50
N PRO A 7 0.56 -16.58 -8.31
CA PRO A 7 0.54 -15.25 -7.71
C PRO A 7 1.99 -14.84 -7.43
N THR A 8 2.45 -13.81 -8.13
CA THR A 8 3.76 -13.23 -7.87
C THR A 8 3.63 -12.27 -6.69
N ASN A 9 4.63 -12.26 -5.81
CA ASN A 9 4.71 -11.29 -4.71
C ASN A 9 5.26 -9.92 -5.17
N LEU A 10 5.39 -9.71 -6.48
CA LEU A 10 5.87 -8.45 -7.05
C LEU A 10 4.80 -7.36 -6.94
N CYS A 11 5.24 -6.14 -6.70
CA CYS A 11 4.39 -4.97 -6.71
C CYS A 11 3.73 -4.82 -8.08
N ASN A 12 2.40 -4.79 -8.10
CA ASN A 12 1.61 -4.66 -9.33
C ASN A 12 1.80 -3.30 -10.03
N VAL A 13 2.34 -2.31 -9.31
CA VAL A 13 2.59 -0.96 -9.81
C VAL A 13 3.92 -0.90 -10.57
N CYS A 14 5.04 -1.23 -9.94
CA CYS A 14 6.36 -1.14 -10.60
C CYS A 14 6.79 -2.41 -11.33
N ARG A 15 6.22 -3.58 -10.97
CA ARG A 15 6.58 -4.91 -11.51
C ARG A 15 8.05 -5.32 -11.32
N ILE A 16 8.79 -4.61 -10.47
CA ILE A 16 10.22 -4.82 -10.24
C ILE A 16 10.46 -5.39 -8.83
N GLU A 17 9.96 -4.69 -7.82
CA GLU A 17 10.23 -5.02 -6.41
C GLU A 17 9.10 -5.84 -5.79
N VAL A 18 9.39 -6.49 -4.66
CA VAL A 18 8.37 -7.16 -3.83
C VAL A 18 7.39 -6.15 -3.25
N ALA A 19 6.10 -6.48 -3.26
CA ALA A 19 5.00 -5.67 -2.73
C ALA A 19 4.97 -5.64 -1.19
N THR A 20 6.05 -5.21 -0.54
CA THR A 20 6.08 -5.05 0.92
C THR A 20 5.16 -3.90 1.36
N LEU A 21 4.72 -3.90 2.61
CA LEU A 21 3.89 -2.82 3.16
C LEU A 21 4.52 -1.44 2.93
N THR A 22 5.80 -1.28 3.28
CA THR A 22 6.51 -0.01 3.10
C THR A 22 6.58 0.37 1.63
N HIS A 23 6.85 -0.57 0.74
CA HIS A 23 6.91 -0.33 -0.70
C HIS A 23 5.55 0.13 -1.26
N MET A 24 4.46 -0.52 -0.83
CA MET A 24 3.09 -0.16 -1.23
C MET A 24 2.68 1.24 -0.73
N LEU A 25 3.06 1.59 0.51
CA LEU A 25 2.64 2.83 1.16
C LEU A 25 3.43 4.07 0.71
N TRP A 26 4.67 3.89 0.25
CA TRP A 26 5.46 4.99 -0.34
C TRP A 26 4.99 5.42 -1.72
N ASP A 27 4.15 4.61 -2.39
CA ASP A 27 3.86 4.74 -3.82
C ASP A 27 5.16 4.78 -4.63
N CYS A 28 5.66 3.60 -4.98
CA CYS A 28 6.96 3.41 -5.65
C CYS A 28 7.14 4.22 -6.94
N THR A 29 6.05 4.69 -7.57
CA THR A 29 6.12 5.56 -8.75
C THR A 29 6.50 7.00 -8.41
N LYS A 30 6.15 7.45 -7.20
CA LYS A 30 6.40 8.80 -6.71
C LYS A 30 7.66 8.88 -5.86
N ASN A 31 7.93 7.85 -5.07
CA ASN A 31 9.08 7.83 -4.18
C ASN A 31 9.78 6.47 -4.17
N PRO A 32 10.57 6.14 -5.23
CA PRO A 32 11.25 4.85 -5.33
C PRO A 32 12.31 4.66 -4.24
N GLN A 33 13.00 5.74 -3.82
CA GLN A 33 14.00 5.67 -2.75
C GLN A 33 13.36 5.31 -1.41
N GLY A 34 12.25 5.96 -1.04
CA GLY A 34 11.49 5.61 0.15
C GLY A 34 10.88 4.20 0.06
N ALA A 35 10.35 3.83 -1.11
CA ALA A 35 9.75 2.51 -1.30
C ALA A 35 10.73 1.34 -1.04
N ASN A 36 12.03 1.59 -1.19
CA ASN A 36 13.10 0.62 -0.96
C ASN A 36 13.85 0.82 0.37
N SER A 37 13.46 1.81 1.19
CA SER A 37 14.16 2.12 2.44
C SER A 37 13.82 1.16 3.59
N GLY A 38 12.74 0.38 3.47
CA GLY A 38 12.21 -0.45 4.55
C GLY A 38 11.56 0.35 5.70
N THR A 39 11.36 1.66 5.52
CA THR A 39 10.72 2.52 6.52
C THR A 39 9.35 2.97 6.05
N LEU A 40 8.47 3.37 6.98
CA LEU A 40 7.19 3.98 6.62
C LEU A 40 7.38 5.43 6.13
N PRO A 41 6.51 5.92 5.23
CA PRO A 41 6.47 7.34 4.92
C PRO A 41 6.25 8.20 6.18
N PRO A 42 6.88 9.39 6.31
CA PRO A 42 6.74 10.22 7.51
C PRO A 42 5.29 10.52 7.90
N ARG A 43 4.42 10.78 6.92
CA ARG A 43 2.98 11.02 7.15
C ARG A 43 2.28 9.78 7.73
N TRP A 44 2.65 8.59 7.28
CA TRP A 44 2.15 7.33 7.85
C TRP A 44 2.61 7.15 9.30
N ALA A 45 3.90 7.39 9.57
CA ALA A 45 4.42 7.30 10.93
C ALA A 45 3.71 8.29 11.88
N ALA A 46 3.39 9.50 11.40
CA ALA A 46 2.63 10.48 12.17
C ALA A 46 1.17 10.04 12.39
N ALA A 47 0.48 9.60 11.34
CA ALA A 47 -0.92 9.20 11.40
C ALA A 47 -1.15 8.02 12.37
N LEU A 48 -0.26 7.03 12.40
CA LEU A 48 -0.34 5.89 13.32
C LEU A 48 -0.24 6.25 14.80
N ARG A 49 0.36 7.41 15.13
CA ARG A 49 0.47 7.91 16.50
C ARG A 49 -0.58 8.95 16.84
N SER A 50 -1.41 9.34 15.87
CA SER A 50 -2.36 10.44 16.05
C SER A 50 -3.67 9.93 16.66
N PRO A 51 -4.20 10.60 17.69
CA PRO A 51 -5.55 10.37 18.17
C PRO A 51 -6.62 11.04 17.30
N SER A 52 -6.23 11.83 16.29
CA SER A 52 -7.15 12.53 15.41
C SER A 52 -7.90 11.56 14.51
N LEU A 53 -9.23 11.64 14.53
CA LEU A 53 -10.09 10.89 13.61
C LEU A 53 -9.71 11.17 12.14
N GLY A 54 -9.34 12.41 11.81
CA GLY A 54 -8.94 12.78 10.44
C GLY A 54 -7.69 12.03 9.97
N ASP A 55 -6.70 11.87 10.85
CA ASP A 55 -5.48 11.14 10.52
C ASP A 55 -5.73 9.63 10.41
N GLN A 56 -6.61 9.10 11.26
CA GLN A 56 -7.03 7.70 11.22
C GLN A 56 -7.79 7.37 9.94
N LEU A 57 -8.77 8.21 9.55
CA LEU A 57 -9.51 8.06 8.30
C LEU A 57 -8.59 8.15 7.09
N TRP A 58 -7.67 9.11 7.09
CA TRP A 58 -6.66 9.22 6.04
C TRP A 58 -5.82 7.93 5.93
N ALA A 59 -5.32 7.39 7.04
CA ALA A 59 -4.53 6.17 7.04
C ALA A 59 -5.34 4.98 6.47
N VAL A 60 -6.57 4.77 6.93
CA VAL A 60 -7.43 3.67 6.42
C VAL A 60 -7.70 3.82 4.92
N GLN A 61 -8.02 5.04 4.46
CA GLN A 61 -8.26 5.29 3.05
C GLN A 61 -7.02 5.00 2.20
N GLN A 62 -5.85 5.44 2.64
CA GLN A 62 -4.60 5.20 1.91
C GLN A 62 -4.17 3.74 1.92
N ALA A 63 -4.38 2.99 3.01
CA ALA A 63 -4.16 1.54 3.04
C ALA A 63 -5.08 0.83 2.04
N ARG A 64 -6.36 1.22 2.00
CA ARG A 64 -7.33 0.67 1.04
C ARG A 64 -6.89 0.93 -0.40
N GLU A 65 -6.53 2.17 -0.73
CA GLU A 65 -6.05 2.51 -2.07
C GLU A 65 -4.77 1.74 -2.46
N ALA A 66 -3.85 1.54 -1.51
CA ALA A 66 -2.64 0.75 -1.74
C ALA A 66 -2.97 -0.74 -2.01
N ALA A 67 -3.89 -1.32 -1.26
CA ALA A 67 -4.37 -2.69 -1.46
C ALA A 67 -5.08 -2.86 -2.81
N VAL A 68 -5.93 -1.91 -3.20
CA VAL A 68 -6.58 -1.89 -4.53
C VAL A 68 -5.54 -1.88 -5.66
N ARG A 69 -4.47 -1.08 -5.53
CA ARG A 69 -3.37 -1.08 -6.52
C ARG A 69 -2.66 -2.43 -6.62
N GLN A 70 -2.68 -3.22 -5.55
CA GLN A 70 -2.16 -4.59 -5.55
C GLN A 70 -3.19 -5.64 -5.98
N GLY A 71 -4.43 -5.26 -6.32
CA GLY A 71 -5.48 -6.22 -6.68
C GLY A 71 -5.88 -7.12 -5.51
N LEU A 72 -5.68 -6.66 -4.28
CA LEU A 72 -6.16 -7.34 -3.08
C LEU A 72 -7.65 -7.03 -2.89
N ASP A 73 -8.38 -8.00 -2.35
CA ASP A 73 -9.75 -7.78 -1.92
C ASP A 73 -9.77 -6.78 -0.75
N VAL A 74 -10.60 -5.75 -0.86
CA VAL A 74 -10.69 -4.68 0.13
C VAL A 74 -12.10 -4.59 0.69
N PRO A 75 -12.27 -4.48 2.02
CA PRO A 75 -13.59 -4.33 2.61
C PRO A 75 -14.32 -3.10 2.06
N THR A 76 -15.57 -3.30 1.66
CA THR A 76 -16.55 -2.23 1.38
C THR A 76 -17.39 -2.06 2.64
N TRP A 77 -16.88 -1.32 3.62
CA TRP A 77 -17.54 -1.07 4.91
C TRP A 77 -18.78 -0.14 4.80
N GLU A 78 -19.34 0.03 3.60
CA GLU A 78 -20.49 0.88 3.27
C GLU A 78 -21.85 0.12 3.30
N THR A 79 -21.95 -1.00 4.02
CA THR A 79 -23.21 -1.73 4.20
C THR A 79 -23.89 -1.42 5.52
#